data_AF-A0A520BIX7-F1
#
_entry.id   AF-A0A520BIX7-F1
#
_cell.length_a   1.000
_cell.length_b   1.000
_cell.length_c   1.000
_cell.angle_alpha   90.00
_cell.angle_beta   90.00
_cell.angle_gamma   90.00
#
_symmetry.space_group_name_H-M   'P 1'
#
loop_
_entity.id
_entity.type
_entity.pdbx_description
1 polymer ?
#
loop_
_entity_poly.entity_id
_entity_poly.type
_entity_poly.pdbx_seq_one_letter_code
_entity_poly.pdbx_strand_id
1 'polypeptide(L)'
;IKEFAAIDPQYAADTEPKKALMRIYRDVRFSKNKDPYKLNYGIAFDVKGYGPKTPSYYLHLQPGACFFGVGFWQPEAAVLKKIREEIDYSTEEFLEIVNDTKFKQTYKLSEEDKLKKAPKGYEIDHPQIEFLKLKSFIATFSIADSEFLKPTIVDKLITAFVTIQPFVLFLRKATDTNVD
;
A
#
# COMPACT_ATOMS: atom_id res chain seq x y z
N ILE A 1 1.32 -5.29 -17.06
CA ILE A 1 2.81 -5.32 -16.97
C ILE A 1 3.19 -6.78 -16.71
N LYS A 2 3.90 -7.43 -17.64
CA LYS A 2 4.08 -8.88 -17.61
C LYS A 2 4.90 -9.33 -16.41
N GLU A 3 5.91 -8.55 -16.07
CA GLU A 3 6.80 -8.74 -14.93
C GLU A 3 6.02 -8.74 -13.61
N PHE A 4 5.04 -7.84 -13.47
CA PHE A 4 4.21 -7.77 -12.25
C PHE A 4 3.20 -8.91 -12.18
N ALA A 5 2.60 -9.30 -13.31
CA ALA A 5 1.69 -10.44 -13.36
C ALA A 5 2.39 -11.78 -13.04
N ALA A 6 3.69 -11.89 -13.32
CA ALA A 6 4.48 -13.06 -12.93
C ALA A 6 4.72 -13.13 -11.40
N ILE A 7 4.77 -11.98 -10.72
CA ILE A 7 4.95 -11.88 -9.27
C ILE A 7 3.61 -12.01 -8.54
N ASP A 8 2.57 -11.41 -9.10
CA ASP A 8 1.24 -11.31 -8.54
C ASP A 8 0.19 -11.65 -9.62
N PRO A 9 -0.28 -12.91 -9.68
CA PRO A 9 -1.19 -13.37 -10.74
C PRO A 9 -2.57 -12.69 -10.74
N GLN A 10 -2.97 -12.04 -9.64
CA GLN A 10 -4.20 -11.25 -9.64
C GLN A 10 -4.05 -9.99 -10.50
N TYR A 11 -2.80 -9.58 -10.73
CA TYR A 11 -2.45 -8.47 -11.58
C TYR A 11 -2.55 -8.85 -13.05
N ALA A 12 -3.39 -8.14 -13.82
CA ALA A 12 -3.61 -8.52 -15.22
C ALA A 12 -2.36 -8.20 -16.07
N ALA A 13 -1.83 -9.22 -16.76
CA ALA A 13 -0.68 -9.05 -17.65
C ALA A 13 -0.98 -8.05 -18.77
N ASP A 14 -2.24 -8.01 -19.21
CA ASP A 14 -2.82 -7.16 -20.25
C ASP A 14 -3.31 -5.79 -19.75
N THR A 15 -3.05 -5.42 -18.49
CA THR A 15 -3.36 -4.06 -17.99
C THR A 15 -2.67 -3.00 -18.86
N GLU A 16 -3.47 -2.22 -19.59
CA GLU A 16 -3.00 -1.10 -20.39
C GLU A 16 -2.39 -0.01 -19.49
N PRO A 17 -1.14 0.44 -19.74
CA PRO A 17 -0.49 1.45 -18.90
C PRO A 17 -1.29 2.75 -18.74
N LYS A 18 -2.03 3.16 -19.78
CA LYS A 18 -2.89 4.36 -19.75
C LYS A 18 -4.02 4.26 -18.72
N LYS A 19 -4.50 3.05 -18.41
CA LYS A 19 -5.56 2.83 -17.42
C LYS A 19 -5.06 2.94 -15.98
N ALA A 20 -3.77 2.68 -15.76
CA ALA A 20 -3.12 2.82 -14.45
C ALA A 20 -2.86 4.30 -14.07
N LEU A 21 -2.82 5.21 -15.04
CA LEU A 21 -2.56 6.62 -14.77
C LEU A 21 -3.80 7.31 -14.19
N MET A 22 -3.66 7.86 -12.99
CA MET A 22 -4.72 8.59 -12.31
C MET A 22 -4.91 10.00 -12.90
N ARG A 23 -6.11 10.55 -12.72
CA ARG A 23 -6.45 11.92 -13.15
C ARG A 23 -5.69 12.96 -12.32
N ILE A 24 -5.20 13.99 -13.00
CA ILE A 24 -4.49 15.14 -12.40
C ILE A 24 -5.43 16.20 -11.81
N TYR A 25 -6.72 16.15 -12.10
CA TYR A 25 -7.69 17.15 -11.63
C TYR A 25 -7.93 17.01 -10.12
N ARG A 26 -8.11 18.15 -9.45
CA ARG A 26 -8.49 18.21 -8.03
C ARG A 26 -9.98 18.49 -7.88
N ASP A 27 -10.60 17.88 -6.88
CA ASP A 27 -11.90 18.37 -6.40
C ASP A 27 -11.67 19.58 -5.50
N VAL A 28 -11.97 20.76 -6.02
CA VAL A 28 -11.72 22.04 -5.33
C VAL A 28 -12.97 22.61 -4.65
N ARG A 29 -14.12 21.92 -4.68
CA ARG A 29 -15.40 22.45 -4.18
C ARG A 29 -15.30 22.91 -2.72
N PHE A 30 -14.66 22.10 -1.88
CA PHE A 30 -14.51 22.36 -0.44
C PHE A 30 -13.07 22.67 0.00
N SER A 31 -12.12 22.73 -0.93
CA SER A 31 -10.71 23.01 -0.63
C SER A 31 -10.44 24.51 -0.49
N LYS A 32 -9.55 24.89 0.44
CA LYS A 32 -9.00 26.26 0.51
C LYS A 32 -8.06 26.56 -0.67
N ASN A 33 -7.32 25.55 -1.13
CA ASN A 33 -6.52 25.65 -2.34
C ASN A 33 -7.43 25.38 -3.57
N LYS A 34 -7.49 26.34 -4.51
CA LYS A 34 -8.33 26.30 -5.72
C LYS A 34 -7.57 25.94 -7.01
N ASP A 35 -6.31 25.53 -6.92
CA ASP A 35 -5.54 25.06 -8.07
C ASP A 35 -6.29 23.90 -8.75
N PRO A 36 -6.52 23.98 -10.08
CA PRO A 36 -7.32 22.98 -10.78
C PRO A 36 -6.61 21.62 -10.90
N TYR A 37 -5.29 21.61 -10.75
CA TYR A 37 -4.43 20.44 -10.95
C TYR A 37 -3.66 20.07 -9.68
N LYS A 38 -3.38 18.77 -9.56
CA LYS A 38 -2.42 18.22 -8.61
C LYS A 38 -1.01 18.58 -9.04
N LEU A 39 -0.11 18.70 -8.07
CA LEU A 39 1.32 18.85 -8.31
C LEU A 39 2.03 17.50 -8.55
N ASN A 40 1.26 16.41 -8.52
CA ASN A 40 1.75 15.07 -8.65
C ASN A 40 1.00 14.29 -9.73
N TYR A 41 1.69 13.33 -10.34
CA TYR A 41 1.04 12.20 -11.00
C TYR A 41 0.89 11.06 -10.00
N GLY A 42 -0.20 10.31 -10.15
CA GLY A 42 -0.41 9.06 -9.45
C GLY A 42 -0.56 7.96 -10.46
N ILE A 43 0.13 6.85 -10.26
CA ILE A 43 -0.05 5.63 -11.04
C ILE A 43 -0.55 4.58 -10.06
N ALA A 44 -1.81 4.21 -10.20
CA ALA A 44 -2.42 3.13 -9.44
C ALA A 44 -2.30 1.85 -10.24
N PHE A 45 -1.62 0.90 -9.65
CA PHE A 45 -1.44 -0.40 -10.24
C PHE A 45 -2.64 -1.28 -9.84
N ASP A 46 -3.61 -1.40 -10.74
CA ASP A 46 -4.86 -2.13 -10.51
C ASP A 46 -4.76 -3.64 -10.74
N VAL A 47 -5.30 -4.37 -9.76
CA VAL A 47 -5.80 -5.75 -9.89
C VAL A 47 -7.19 -5.72 -10.54
N LYS A 48 -7.59 -6.76 -11.29
CA LYS A 48 -8.94 -6.82 -11.91
C LYS A 48 -10.04 -6.59 -10.83
N GLY A 49 -10.94 -5.62 -11.05
CA GLY A 49 -12.10 -5.38 -10.16
C GLY A 49 -12.00 -4.18 -9.21
N TYR A 50 -11.26 -3.12 -9.58
CA TYR A 50 -11.13 -1.80 -8.94
C TYR A 50 -12.06 -1.54 -7.73
N GLY A 51 -11.47 -1.39 -6.54
CA GLY A 51 -12.19 -0.98 -5.33
C GLY A 51 -11.38 -1.16 -4.04
N PRO A 52 -11.86 -0.64 -2.90
CA PRO A 52 -11.21 -0.68 -1.59
C PRO A 52 -11.11 -2.09 -0.96
N LYS A 53 -11.29 -3.14 -1.77
CA LYS A 53 -11.41 -4.53 -1.33
C LYS A 53 -10.11 -5.34 -1.48
N THR A 54 -9.09 -4.80 -2.15
CA THR A 54 -7.80 -5.46 -2.34
C THR A 54 -6.65 -4.47 -2.12
N PRO A 55 -5.51 -4.89 -1.53
CA PRO A 55 -4.34 -4.02 -1.43
C PRO A 55 -3.86 -3.59 -2.81
N SER A 56 -3.51 -2.31 -2.92
CA SER A 56 -3.13 -1.68 -4.18
C SER A 56 -1.66 -1.28 -4.17
N TYR A 57 -1.03 -1.23 -5.35
CA TYR A 57 0.29 -0.61 -5.50
C TYR A 57 0.13 0.78 -6.11
N TYR A 58 0.95 1.73 -5.65
CA TYR A 58 0.82 3.13 -6.01
C TYR A 58 2.21 3.75 -6.20
N LEU A 59 2.41 4.40 -7.35
CA LEU A 59 3.58 5.22 -7.60
C LEU A 59 3.17 6.69 -7.63
N HIS A 60 3.75 7.46 -6.73
CA HIS A 60 3.58 8.90 -6.61
C HIS A 60 4.75 9.60 -7.28
N LEU A 61 4.45 10.51 -8.21
CA LEU A 61 5.45 11.30 -8.92
C LEU A 61 5.23 12.77 -8.64
N GLN A 62 6.08 13.33 -7.79
CA GLN A 62 6.10 14.75 -7.46
C GLN A 62 7.54 15.17 -7.25
N PRO A 63 7.99 16.31 -7.81
CA PRO A 63 9.33 16.84 -7.55
C PRO A 63 9.61 16.93 -6.03
N GLY A 64 10.71 16.34 -5.59
CA GLY A 64 11.13 16.27 -4.19
C GLY A 64 10.32 15.32 -3.30
N ALA A 65 9.31 14.63 -3.82
CA ALA A 65 8.39 13.81 -3.04
C ALA A 65 7.92 12.53 -3.77
N CYS A 66 8.74 11.97 -4.65
CA CYS A 66 8.42 10.69 -5.28
C CYS A 66 8.45 9.54 -4.26
N PHE A 67 7.48 8.64 -4.34
CA PHE A 67 7.46 7.44 -3.50
C PHE A 67 6.67 6.31 -4.14
N PHE A 68 6.93 5.09 -3.69
CA PHE A 68 6.12 3.93 -4.01
C PHE A 68 5.45 3.42 -2.73
N GLY A 69 4.16 3.16 -2.79
CA GLY A 69 3.33 2.72 -1.67
C GLY A 69 2.51 1.49 -2.02
N VAL A 70 2.37 0.57 -1.08
CA VAL A 70 1.67 -0.71 -1.30
C VAL A 70 0.83 -1.07 -0.09
N GLY A 71 -0.43 -1.46 -0.32
CA GLY A 71 -1.32 -1.97 0.72
C GLY A 71 -2.68 -1.25 0.74
N PHE A 72 -3.23 -1.10 1.94
CA PHE A 72 -4.52 -0.42 2.16
C PHE A 72 -4.32 0.96 2.77
N TRP A 73 -4.48 2.00 1.95
CA TRP A 73 -4.51 3.39 2.42
C TRP A 73 -5.92 3.74 2.89
N GLN A 74 -6.06 4.08 4.17
CA GLN A 74 -7.32 4.45 4.82
C GLN A 74 -8.51 3.56 4.39
N PRO A 75 -8.43 2.22 4.56
CA PRO A 75 -9.53 1.33 4.19
C PRO A 75 -10.78 1.58 5.05
N GLU A 76 -11.92 1.11 4.57
CA GLU A 76 -13.16 1.13 5.33
C GLU A 76 -13.02 0.37 6.66
N ALA A 77 -13.82 0.75 7.66
CA ALA A 77 -13.71 0.21 9.01
C ALA A 77 -13.83 -1.33 9.08
N ALA A 78 -14.65 -1.94 8.21
CA ALA A 78 -14.81 -3.39 8.13
C ALA A 78 -13.52 -4.09 7.64
N VAL A 79 -12.88 -3.54 6.60
CA VAL A 79 -11.60 -4.04 6.08
C VAL A 79 -10.49 -3.85 7.11
N LEU A 80 -10.44 -2.69 7.76
CA LEU A 80 -9.45 -2.39 8.80
C LEU A 80 -9.58 -3.33 10.01
N LYS A 81 -10.82 -3.69 10.38
CA LYS A 81 -11.10 -4.66 11.45
C LYS A 81 -10.56 -6.03 11.09
N LYS A 82 -10.86 -6.53 9.89
CA LYS A 82 -10.34 -7.82 9.42
C LYS A 82 -8.81 -7.91 9.42
N ILE A 83 -8.13 -6.86 8.97
CA ILE A 83 -6.65 -6.82 8.99
C ILE A 83 -6.12 -6.91 10.42
N ARG A 84 -6.74 -6.21 11.38
CA ARG A 84 -6.34 -6.28 12.79
C ARG A 84 -6.59 -7.66 13.39
N GLU A 85 -7.71 -8.29 13.04
CA GLU A 85 -8.05 -9.65 13.46
C GLU A 85 -7.03 -10.66 12.91
N GLU A 86 -6.64 -10.53 11.65
CA GLU A 86 -5.61 -11.40 11.05
C GLU A 86 -4.22 -11.16 11.66
N ILE A 87 -3.86 -9.91 12.00
CA ILE A 87 -2.60 -9.63 12.70
C ILE A 87 -2.58 -10.26 14.09
N ASP A 88 -3.69 -10.20 14.81
CA ASP A 88 -3.83 -10.83 16.13
C ASP A 88 -3.71 -12.36 16.00
N TYR A 89 -4.50 -12.96 15.11
CA TYR A 89 -4.56 -14.41 14.89
C TYR A 89 -3.26 -14.99 14.30
N SER A 90 -2.67 -14.33 13.31
CA SER A 90 -1.48 -14.76 12.56
C SER A 90 -0.28 -13.85 12.86
N THR A 91 -0.08 -13.52 14.14
CA THR A 91 0.97 -12.61 14.61
C THR A 91 2.36 -12.98 14.08
N GLU A 92 2.75 -14.25 14.18
CA GLU A 92 4.09 -14.70 13.80
C GLU A 92 4.34 -14.47 12.30
N GLU A 93 3.39 -14.85 11.44
CA GLU A 93 3.44 -14.61 9.98
C GLU A 93 3.59 -13.11 9.67
N PHE A 94 2.78 -12.26 10.31
CA PHE A 94 2.88 -10.82 10.10
C PHE A 94 4.24 -10.27 10.53
N LEU A 95 4.72 -10.68 11.71
CA LEU A 95 5.99 -10.22 12.24
C LEU A 95 7.17 -10.71 11.39
N GLU A 96 7.15 -11.93 10.87
CA GLU A 96 8.17 -12.43 9.94
C GLU A 96 8.26 -11.56 8.69
N ILE A 97 7.11 -11.19 8.12
CA ILE A 97 7.04 -10.36 6.91
C ILE A 97 7.60 -8.94 7.18
N VAL A 98 7.07 -8.26 8.20
CA VAL A 98 7.47 -6.86 8.45
C VAL A 98 8.83 -6.76 9.13
N ASN A 99 9.31 -7.87 9.73
CA ASN A 99 10.65 -7.94 10.28
C ASN A 99 11.73 -8.43 9.32
N ASP A 100 11.35 -8.93 8.14
CA ASP A 100 12.31 -9.37 7.13
C ASP A 100 13.32 -8.27 6.78
N THR A 101 14.56 -8.70 6.54
CA THR A 101 15.67 -7.77 6.30
C THR A 101 15.47 -6.99 5.00
N LYS A 102 14.99 -7.64 3.93
CA LYS A 102 14.75 -6.97 2.64
C LYS A 102 13.55 -6.04 2.74
N PHE A 103 12.51 -6.43 3.50
CA PHE A 103 11.39 -5.55 3.80
C PHE A 103 11.87 -4.28 4.47
N LYS A 104 12.58 -4.35 5.61
CA LYS A 104 13.03 -3.14 6.35
C LYS A 104 14.03 -2.27 5.59
N GLN A 105 14.87 -2.87 4.75
CA GLN A 105 15.84 -2.13 3.93
C GLN A 105 15.13 -1.29 2.85
N THR A 106 13.98 -1.75 2.38
CA THR A 106 13.26 -1.09 1.29
C THR A 106 12.12 -0.23 1.83
N TYR A 107 11.27 -0.82 2.66
CA TYR A 107 9.98 -0.30 3.07
C TYR A 107 9.92 0.09 4.55
N LYS A 108 9.00 1.00 4.84
CA LYS A 108 8.49 1.27 6.18
C LYS A 108 6.98 1.23 6.18
N LEU A 109 6.38 0.67 7.22
CA LEU A 109 4.95 0.83 7.43
C LEU A 109 4.64 2.30 7.76
N SER A 110 3.59 2.84 7.14
CA SER A 110 3.14 4.19 7.45
C SER A 110 2.49 4.24 8.84
N GLU A 111 2.97 5.15 9.66
CA GLU A 111 2.34 5.51 10.95
C GLU A 111 1.47 6.77 10.84
N GLU A 112 1.20 7.23 9.61
CA GLU A 112 0.34 8.38 9.37
C GLU A 112 -1.07 8.15 9.96
N ASP A 113 -1.58 9.16 10.66
CA ASP A 113 -2.84 9.13 11.38
C ASP A 113 -2.99 8.01 12.42
N LYS A 114 -1.90 7.35 12.86
CA LYS A 114 -1.94 6.28 13.88
C LYS A 114 -2.78 6.68 15.10
N LEU A 115 -3.62 5.75 15.57
CA LEU A 115 -4.47 5.98 16.73
C LEU A 115 -3.63 6.25 17.98
N LYS A 116 -4.03 7.25 18.77
CA LYS A 116 -3.39 7.54 20.07
C LYS A 116 -3.74 6.52 21.16
N LYS A 117 -4.91 5.89 21.05
CA LYS A 117 -5.44 4.91 22.01
C LYS A 117 -5.61 3.55 21.34
N ALA A 118 -5.67 2.49 22.15
CA ALA A 118 -6.01 1.16 21.67
C ALA A 118 -7.34 1.19 20.88
N PRO A 119 -7.43 0.52 19.72
CA PRO A 119 -8.69 0.35 19.02
C PRO A 119 -9.67 -0.48 19.87
N LYS A 120 -10.97 -0.30 19.64
CA LYS A 120 -12.02 -1.05 20.34
C LYS A 120 -11.81 -2.56 20.16
N GLY A 121 -11.83 -3.31 21.26
CA GLY A 121 -11.68 -4.77 21.27
C GLY A 121 -10.27 -5.26 21.57
N TYR A 122 -9.30 -4.37 21.78
CA TYR A 122 -7.92 -4.71 22.12
C TYR A 122 -7.50 -4.02 23.42
N GLU A 123 -6.80 -4.76 24.27
CA GLU A 123 -6.21 -4.23 25.50
C GLU A 123 -5.01 -3.32 25.21
N ILE A 124 -4.75 -2.38 26.12
CA ILE A 124 -3.67 -1.40 25.94
C ILE A 124 -2.27 -2.02 25.99
N ASP A 125 -2.12 -3.16 26.67
CA ASP A 125 -0.90 -3.92 26.84
C ASP A 125 -0.74 -5.06 25.83
N HIS A 126 -1.63 -5.14 24.82
CA HIS A 126 -1.51 -6.11 23.74
C HIS A 126 -0.11 -6.05 23.08
N PRO A 127 0.61 -7.16 22.88
CA PRO A 127 2.02 -7.09 22.44
C PRO A 127 2.20 -6.42 21.06
N GLN A 128 1.20 -6.54 20.19
CA GLN A 128 1.15 -5.98 18.84
C GLN A 128 0.38 -4.64 18.76
N ILE A 129 0.11 -3.99 19.90
CA ILE A 129 -0.78 -2.82 19.96
C ILE A 129 -0.36 -1.67 19.02
N GLU A 130 0.93 -1.49 18.79
CA GLU A 130 1.44 -0.45 17.89
C GLU A 130 1.05 -0.68 16.43
N PHE A 131 0.98 -1.93 15.99
CA PHE A 131 0.46 -2.28 14.66
C PHE A 131 -1.06 -2.17 14.62
N LEU A 132 -1.75 -2.59 15.68
CA LEU A 132 -3.21 -2.53 15.75
C LEU A 132 -3.73 -1.07 15.74
N LYS A 133 -2.94 -0.12 16.26
CA LYS A 133 -3.26 1.32 16.20
C LYS A 133 -3.17 1.92 14.80
N LEU A 134 -2.55 1.25 13.83
CA LEU A 134 -2.44 1.78 12.47
C LEU A 134 -3.82 1.95 11.83
N LYS A 135 -3.97 3.02 11.04
CA LYS A 135 -5.18 3.32 10.27
C LYS A 135 -5.03 3.03 8.78
N SER A 136 -3.79 2.94 8.31
CA SER A 136 -3.45 2.49 6.97
C SER A 136 -2.44 1.37 7.13
N PHE A 137 -2.67 0.26 6.43
CA PHE A 137 -1.71 -0.82 6.31
C PHE A 137 -1.02 -0.69 4.97
N ILE A 138 -0.21 0.38 4.87
CA ILE A 138 0.61 0.66 3.69
C ILE A 138 2.09 0.58 4.07
N ALA A 139 2.87 -0.04 3.20
CA ALA A 139 4.31 -0.01 3.20
C ALA A 139 4.78 0.99 2.13
N THR A 140 5.66 1.92 2.47
CA THR A 140 6.15 2.93 1.53
C THR A 140 7.67 2.99 1.51
N PHE A 141 8.20 3.43 0.37
CA PHE A 141 9.59 3.88 0.27
C PHE A 141 9.70 5.12 -0.61
N SER A 142 10.55 6.06 -0.20
CA SER A 142 10.83 7.28 -0.94
C SER A 142 11.80 7.00 -2.09
N ILE A 143 11.59 7.70 -3.20
CA ILE A 143 12.45 7.66 -4.37
C ILE A 143 13.02 9.06 -4.55
N ALA A 144 14.33 9.20 -4.58
CA ALA A 144 14.96 10.49 -4.88
C ALA A 144 14.74 10.85 -6.35
N ASP A 145 14.50 12.13 -6.67
CA ASP A 145 14.30 12.58 -8.05
C ASP A 145 15.46 12.17 -8.97
N SER A 146 16.71 12.28 -8.48
CA SER A 146 17.90 11.87 -9.21
C SER A 146 17.96 10.38 -9.52
N GLU A 147 17.28 9.55 -8.74
CA GLU A 147 17.16 8.11 -8.97
C GLU A 147 16.01 7.79 -9.92
N PHE A 148 14.87 8.47 -9.76
CA PHE A 148 13.70 8.25 -10.59
C PHE A 148 13.98 8.51 -12.08
N LEU A 149 14.83 9.50 -12.38
CA LEU A 149 15.20 9.86 -13.74
C LEU A 149 16.20 8.88 -14.40
N LYS A 150 16.71 7.89 -13.67
CA LYS A 150 17.65 6.89 -14.21
C LYS A 150 16.90 5.74 -14.88
N PRO A 151 17.42 5.16 -15.97
CA PRO A 151 16.82 3.96 -16.60
C PRO A 151 16.65 2.78 -15.63
N THR A 152 17.51 2.68 -14.62
CA THR A 152 17.49 1.64 -13.58
C THR A 152 16.29 1.72 -12.63
N ILE A 153 15.45 2.77 -12.73
CA ILE A 153 14.26 2.90 -11.88
C ILE A 153 13.28 1.74 -12.07
N VAL A 154 13.18 1.19 -13.29
CA VAL A 154 12.28 0.07 -13.58
C VAL A 154 12.70 -1.18 -12.80
N ASP A 155 13.99 -1.51 -12.81
CA ASP A 155 14.54 -2.65 -12.07
C ASP A 155 14.37 -2.49 -10.56
N LYS A 156 14.54 -1.26 -10.06
CA LYS A 156 14.28 -0.94 -8.65
C LYS A 156 12.81 -1.18 -8.28
N LEU A 157 11.88 -0.72 -9.12
CA LEU A 157 10.45 -0.95 -8.89
C LEU A 157 10.13 -2.45 -8.94
N ILE A 158 10.63 -3.20 -9.92
CA ILE A 158 10.43 -4.67 -9.99
C ILE A 158 10.94 -5.35 -8.71
N THR A 159 12.15 -5.01 -8.25
CA THR A 159 12.73 -5.57 -7.02
C THR A 159 11.86 -5.26 -5.80
N ALA A 160 11.32 -4.04 -5.74
CA ALA A 160 10.44 -3.63 -4.66
C ALA A 160 9.10 -4.41 -4.70
N PHE A 161 8.52 -4.59 -5.90
CA PHE A 161 7.34 -5.44 -6.11
C PHE A 161 7.55 -6.89 -5.64
N VAL A 162 8.70 -7.51 -5.93
CA VAL A 162 9.02 -8.85 -5.44
C VAL A 162 9.10 -8.86 -3.91
N THR A 163 9.80 -7.87 -3.33
CA THR A 163 10.06 -7.81 -1.89
C THR A 163 8.78 -7.66 -1.08
N ILE A 164 7.80 -6.91 -1.59
CA ILE A 164 6.56 -6.59 -0.85
C ILE A 164 5.45 -7.64 -1.02
N GLN A 165 5.62 -8.60 -1.93
CA GLN A 165 4.57 -9.56 -2.28
C GLN A 165 4.04 -10.37 -1.07
N PRO A 166 4.88 -10.87 -0.12
CA PRO A 166 4.36 -11.56 1.07
C PRO A 166 3.39 -10.69 1.90
N PHE A 167 3.68 -9.39 2.05
CA PHE A 167 2.81 -8.44 2.75
C PHE A 167 1.48 -8.27 2.02
N VAL A 168 1.49 -8.21 0.68
CA VAL A 168 0.28 -8.12 -0.13
C VAL A 168 -0.57 -9.38 0.01
N LEU A 169 0.04 -10.56 0.02
CA LEU A 169 -0.66 -11.83 0.21
C LEU A 169 -1.30 -11.93 1.59
N PHE A 170 -0.58 -11.52 2.64
CA PHE A 170 -1.13 -11.44 4.00
C PHE A 170 -2.37 -10.53 4.06
N LEU A 171 -2.28 -9.33 3.48
CA LEU A 171 -3.41 -8.39 3.46
C LEU A 171 -4.61 -8.92 2.65
N ARG A 172 -4.37 -9.68 1.58
CA ARG A 172 -5.44 -10.34 0.82
C ARG A 172 -6.08 -11.46 1.61
N LYS A 173 -5.28 -12.33 2.23
CA LYS A 173 -5.77 -13.39 3.13
C LYS A 173 -6.68 -12.80 4.21
N ALA A 174 -6.25 -11.70 4.84
CA ALA A 174 -7.04 -11.01 5.85
C ALA A 174 -8.39 -10.48 5.30
N THR A 175 -8.45 -10.08 4.03
CA THR A 175 -9.58 -9.34 3.47
C THR A 175 -10.44 -10.13 2.51
N ASP A 176 -10.02 -11.34 2.13
CA ASP A 176 -10.78 -12.22 1.28
C ASP A 176 -12.16 -12.49 1.89
N THR A 177 -13.16 -12.54 1.03
CA THR A 177 -14.55 -12.82 1.37
C THR A 177 -14.96 -14.23 0.99
N ASN A 178 -14.06 -15.02 0.41
CA ASN A 178 -14.30 -16.40 -0.01
C ASN A 178 -13.92 -17.43 1.08
N VAL A 179 -14.36 -17.19 2.32
CA VAL A 179 -14.45 -18.25 3.33
C VAL A 179 -15.92 -18.45 3.62
N ASP A 180 -16.54 -19.30 2.79
CA ASP A 180 -17.71 -20.12 3.07
C ASP A 180 -17.47 -21.49 2.41
#